data_AF-A0A959JM12-F1
#
_entry.id   AF-A0A959JM12-F1
#
_cell.length_a   1.000
_cell.length_b   1.000
_cell.length_c   1.000
_cell.angle_alpha   90.00
_cell.angle_beta   90.00
_cell.angle_gamma   90.00
#
_symmetry.space_group_name_H-M   'P 1'
#
loop_
_entity.id
_entity.type
_entity.pdbx_description
1 polymer ?
#
loop_
_entity_poly.entity_id
_entity_poly.type
_entity_poly.pdbx_seq_one_letter_code
_entity_poly.pdbx_strand_id
1 'polypeptide(L)'
;MITKPKLSITSIVNMSVGFFGIQFGFALQNGNVSRIFQTLGAAIDDIPILWVAAPMTGLIVQPIIGYFSDRTWHQKWGRRRPFFFIGALLASLA
;
A
#
# COMPACT_ATOMS: atom_id res chain seq x y z
N MET A 1 8.76 27.27 10.94
CA MET A 1 9.22 26.16 10.08
C MET A 1 9.29 24.91 10.94
N ILE A 2 8.57 23.84 10.60
CA ILE A 2 8.62 22.57 11.34
C ILE A 2 10.02 21.97 11.12
N THR A 3 10.82 21.85 12.18
CA THR A 3 12.13 21.20 12.15
C THR A 3 11.93 19.73 11.79
N LYS A 4 12.38 19.32 10.59
CA LYS A 4 12.34 17.92 10.18
C LYS A 4 13.27 17.12 11.11
N PRO A 5 12.78 16.05 11.77
CA PRO A 5 13.64 15.25 12.63
C PRO A 5 14.75 14.61 11.80
N LYS A 6 15.99 14.68 12.27
CA LYS A 6 17.11 13.92 11.69
C LYS A 6 16.92 12.45 12.06
N LEU A 7 16.78 11.59 11.06
CA LEU A 7 16.61 10.14 11.26
C LEU A 7 17.99 9.51 11.52
N SER A 8 18.09 8.66 12.54
CA SER A 8 19.28 7.84 12.75
C SER A 8 19.37 6.74 11.68
N ILE A 9 20.57 6.22 11.43
CA ILE A 9 20.78 5.09 10.51
C ILE A 9 19.88 3.90 10.89
N THR A 10 19.74 3.59 12.17
CA THR A 10 18.83 2.54 12.67
C THR A 10 17.37 2.80 12.29
N SER A 11 16.92 4.06 12.34
CA SER A 11 15.55 4.43 11.96
C SER A 11 15.33 4.26 10.45
N ILE A 12 16.34 4.58 9.65
CA ILE A 12 16.32 4.40 8.20
C ILE A 12 16.26 2.90 7.88
N VAL A 13 17.13 2.10 8.50
CA VAL A 13 17.14 0.63 8.33
C VAL A 13 15.79 0.03 8.70
N ASN A 14 15.21 0.41 9.84
CA ASN A 14 13.89 -0.09 10.26
C ASN A 14 12.79 0.24 9.25
N MET A 15 12.80 1.45 8.69
CA MET A 15 11.84 1.85 7.64
C MET A 15 12.05 1.04 6.35
N SER A 16 13.31 0.81 5.97
CA SER A 16 13.65 0.02 4.77
C SER A 16 13.26 -1.44 4.91
N VAL A 17 13.43 -2.06 6.08
CA VAL A 17 12.98 -3.44 6.34
C VAL A 17 11.46 -3.55 6.26
N GLY A 18 10.73 -2.58 6.83
CA GLY A 18 9.28 -2.52 6.70
C GLY A 18 8.83 -2.40 5.24
N PHE A 19 9.49 -1.54 4.46
CA PHE A 19 9.20 -1.38 3.05
C PHE A 19 9.55 -2.64 2.24
N PHE A 20 10.66 -3.30 2.55
CA PHE A 20 11.05 -4.57 1.93
C PHE A 20 9.98 -5.64 2.09
N GLY A 21 9.38 -5.78 3.28
CA GLY A 21 8.27 -6.72 3.51
C GLY A 21 7.05 -6.43 2.63
N ILE A 22 6.67 -5.16 2.47
CA ILE A 22 5.57 -4.75 1.59
C ILE A 22 5.87 -5.12 0.13
N GLN A 23 7.09 -4.85 -0.34
CA GLN A 23 7.51 -5.18 -1.70
C GLN A 23 7.50 -6.69 -1.96
N PHE A 24 7.94 -7.49 -0.98
CA PHE A 24 7.91 -8.95 -1.07
C PHE A 24 6.47 -9.47 -1.18
N GLY A 25 5.55 -8.99 -0.34
CA GLY A 25 4.13 -9.35 -0.42
C GLY A 25 3.50 -8.98 -1.77
N PHE A 26 3.78 -7.77 -2.26
CA PHE A 26 3.28 -7.32 -3.56
C PHE A 26 3.85 -8.15 -4.71
N ALA A 27 5.13 -8.52 -4.67
CA ALA A 27 5.76 -9.37 -5.68
C ALA A 27 5.13 -10.78 -5.73
N LEU A 28 4.90 -11.39 -4.56
CA LEU A 28 4.22 -12.69 -4.48
C LEU A 28 2.77 -12.63 -5.00
N GLN A 29 2.03 -11.57 -4.65
CA GLN A 29 0.67 -11.37 -5.14
C GLN A 29 0.65 -11.17 -6.65
N ASN A 30 1.50 -10.29 -7.18
CA ASN A 30 1.57 -9.95 -8.59
C ASN A 30 1.99 -11.18 -9.44
N GLY A 31 2.98 -11.95 -8.99
CA GLY A 31 3.43 -13.16 -9.67
C GLY A 31 2.43 -14.32 -9.67
N ASN A 32 1.43 -14.31 -8.77
CA ASN A 32 0.43 -15.39 -8.67
C ASN A 32 -1.00 -14.94 -8.95
N VAL A 33 -1.26 -13.65 -9.21
CA VAL A 33 -2.62 -13.11 -9.33
C VAL A 33 -3.44 -13.82 -10.41
N SER A 34 -2.84 -14.12 -11.56
CA SER A 34 -3.52 -14.83 -12.65
C SER A 34 -3.92 -16.24 -12.23
N ARG A 35 -3.06 -16.94 -11.47
CA ARG A 35 -3.37 -18.27 -10.92
C ARG A 35 -4.46 -18.19 -9.86
N ILE A 36 -4.42 -17.19 -8.98
CA ILE A 36 -5.48 -16.98 -7.96
C ILE A 36 -6.83 -16.78 -8.65
N PHE A 37 -6.92 -15.93 -9.67
CA PHE A 37 -8.18 -15.72 -10.39
C PHE A 37 -8.68 -16.99 -11.09
N GLN A 38 -7.79 -17.78 -11.71
CA GLN A 38 -8.15 -19.06 -12.30
C GLN A 38 -8.69 -20.05 -11.25
N THR A 39 -8.05 -20.13 -10.07
CA THR A 39 -8.53 -21.01 -8.98
C THR A 39 -9.88 -20.59 -8.39
N LEU A 40 -10.24 -19.31 -8.53
CA LEU A 40 -11.55 -18.77 -8.15
C LEU A 40 -12.62 -18.97 -9.25
N GLY A 41 -12.27 -19.59 -10.37
CA GLY A 41 -13.19 -19.92 -11.46
C GLY A 41 -13.21 -18.92 -12.63
N ALA A 42 -12.28 -17.97 -12.69
CA ALA A 42 -12.19 -17.06 -13.84
C ALA A 42 -11.69 -17.79 -15.09
N ALA A 43 -12.32 -17.54 -16.23
CA ALA A 43 -11.83 -18.01 -17.52
C ALA A 43 -10.51 -17.30 -17.87
N ILE A 44 -9.67 -17.95 -18.68
CA ILE A 44 -8.36 -17.39 -19.09
C ILE A 44 -8.55 -16.07 -19.86
N ASP A 45 -9.62 -15.98 -20.65
CA ASP A 45 -9.95 -14.82 -21.47
C ASP A 45 -10.39 -13.61 -20.63
N ASP A 46 -10.87 -13.84 -19.39
CA ASP A 46 -11.27 -12.78 -18.45
C ASP A 46 -10.10 -12.25 -17.61
N ILE A 47 -8.96 -12.95 -17.59
CA ILE A 47 -7.80 -12.54 -16.77
C ILE A 47 -7.34 -11.11 -17.11
N PRO A 48 -7.17 -10.71 -18.38
CA PRO A 48 -6.70 -9.36 -18.70
C PRO A 48 -7.61 -8.26 -18.15
N ILE A 49 -8.94 -8.44 -18.18
CA ILE A 49 -9.87 -7.43 -17.64
C ILE A 49 -9.82 -7.40 -16.11
N LEU A 50 -9.62 -8.54 -15.44
CA LEU A 50 -9.41 -8.58 -13.99
C LEU A 50 -8.14 -7.83 -13.57
N TRP A 51 -7.08 -7.87 -14.38
CA TRP A 51 -5.86 -7.10 -14.14
C TRP A 51 -6.06 -5.58 -14.21
N VAL A 52 -7.08 -5.09 -14.93
CA VAL A 52 -7.41 -3.67 -15.01
C VAL A 52 -7.93 -3.13 -13.67
N ALA A 53 -8.45 -3.99 -12.78
CA ALA A 53 -8.90 -3.57 -11.46
C ALA A 53 -7.77 -2.95 -10.62
N ALA A 54 -6.53 -3.44 -10.74
CA ALA A 54 -5.37 -2.91 -10.00
C ALA A 54 -5.02 -1.44 -10.37
N PRO A 55 -4.80 -1.08 -11.65
CA PRO A 55 -4.58 0.32 -12.02
C PRO A 55 -5.81 1.20 -11.79
N MET A 56 -7.03 0.68 -11.95
CA MET A 56 -8.25 1.44 -11.66
C MET A 56 -8.37 1.82 -10.18
N THR A 57 -8.17 0.87 -9.28
CA THR A 57 -8.16 1.14 -7.83
C THR A 57 -7.02 2.11 -7.48
N GLY A 58 -5.84 1.96 -8.08
CA GLY A 58 -4.74 2.92 -7.94
C GLY A 58 -5.10 4.35 -8.36
N LEU A 59 -5.74 4.50 -9.51
CA LEU A 59 -6.14 5.81 -10.05
C LEU A 59 -7.13 6.54 -9.13
N ILE A 60 -8.03 5.81 -8.47
CA ILE A 60 -9.06 6.39 -7.60
C ILE A 60 -8.53 6.60 -6.18
N VAL A 61 -7.90 5.58 -5.60
CA VAL A 61 -7.50 5.60 -4.18
C VAL A 61 -6.30 6.51 -3.96
N GLN A 62 -5.32 6.56 -4.87
CA GLN A 62 -4.11 7.35 -4.67
C GLN A 62 -4.39 8.87 -4.54
N PRO A 63 -5.17 9.53 -5.41
CA PRO A 63 -5.46 10.96 -5.27
C PRO A 63 -6.27 11.28 -4.02
N ILE A 64 -7.22 10.42 -3.66
CA ILE A 64 -8.07 10.59 -2.47
C ILE A 64 -7.22 10.54 -1.22
N ILE A 65 -6.45 9.45 -1.04
CA ILE A 65 -5.58 9.31 0.13
C ILE A 65 -4.50 10.39 0.13
N GLY A 66 -3.92 10.74 -1.02
CA GLY A 66 -2.94 11.82 -1.13
C GLY A 66 -3.48 13.16 -0.62
N TYR A 67 -4.68 13.54 -1.09
CA TYR A 67 -5.37 14.76 -0.68
C TYR A 67 -5.67 14.82 0.82
N PHE A 68 -6.23 13.75 1.39
CA PHE A 68 -6.52 13.68 2.81
C PHE A 68 -5.25 13.60 3.66
N SER A 69 -4.26 12.85 3.21
CA SER A 69 -2.98 12.71 3.91
C SER A 69 -2.25 14.03 4.00
N ASP A 70 -2.24 14.83 2.93
CA ASP A 70 -1.53 16.10 2.92
C ASP A 70 -2.18 17.17 3.81
N ARG A 71 -3.48 17.06 4.08
CA ARG A 71 -4.24 17.97 4.97
C ARG A 71 -4.26 17.57 6.43
N THR A 72 -3.76 16.36 6.75
CA THR A 72 -3.81 15.83 8.12
C THR A 72 -2.49 16.05 8.84
N TRP A 73 -2.52 16.64 10.04
CA TRP A 73 -1.33 16.73 10.89
C TRP A 73 -1.64 16.28 12.32
N HIS A 74 -1.50 14.98 12.57
CA HIS A 74 -1.81 14.41 13.88
C HIS A 74 -0.71 14.74 14.90
N GLN A 75 -1.09 15.22 16.09
CA GLN A 75 -0.16 15.72 17.12
C GLN A 75 0.87 14.68 17.59
N LYS A 76 0.51 13.38 17.63
CA LYS A 76 1.44 12.29 17.99
C LYS A 76 2.06 11.56 16.79
N TRP A 77 1.35 11.47 15.67
CA TRP A 77 1.69 10.52 14.58
C TRP A 77 2.15 11.24 13.30
N GLY A 78 2.04 12.56 13.24
CA GLY A 78 2.40 13.37 12.07
C GLY A 78 1.41 13.17 10.92
N ARG A 79 1.93 13.36 9.69
CA ARG A 79 1.11 13.47 8.46
C ARG A 79 0.66 12.13 7.87
N ARG A 80 1.61 11.24 7.58
CA ARG A 80 1.37 10.03 6.75
C ARG A 80 1.20 8.74 7.55
N ARG A 81 1.79 8.65 8.75
CA ARG A 81 1.78 7.42 9.58
C ARG A 81 0.37 6.93 9.97
N PRO A 82 -0.63 7.80 10.27
CA PRO A 82 -1.99 7.34 10.54
C PRO A 82 -2.62 6.59 9.37
N PHE A 83 -2.43 7.07 8.14
CA PHE A 83 -2.98 6.44 6.94
C PHE A 83 -2.34 5.07 6.67
N PHE A 84 -1.02 4.96 6.85
CA PHE A 84 -0.33 3.67 6.74
C PHE A 84 -0.81 2.67 7.79
N PHE A 85 -0.99 3.09 9.03
CA PHE A 85 -1.43 2.21 10.11
C PHE A 85 -2.87 1.73 9.91
N ILE A 86 -3.80 2.64 9.61
CA ILE A 86 -5.20 2.29 9.36
C ILE A 86 -5.29 1.37 8.13
N GLY A 87 -4.57 1.70 7.05
CA GLY A 87 -4.51 0.86 5.85
C GLY A 87 -3.97 -0.54 6.15
N ALA A 88 -2.88 -0.64 6.92
CA ALA A 88 -2.31 -1.93 7.32
C ALA A 88 -3.26 -2.75 8.20
N LEU A 89 -3.98 -2.10 9.12
CA LEU A 89 -4.98 -2.75 9.96
C LEU A 89 -6.14 -3.31 9.13
N LEU A 90 -6.71 -2.48 8.25
CA LEU A 90 -7.79 -2.89 7.36
C LEU A 90 -7.36 -4.04 6.44
N ALA A 91 -6.14 -3.97 5.88
CA ALA A 91 -5.60 -5.02 5.03
C ALA A 91 -5.29 -6.32 5.79
N SER A 92 -5.05 -6.25 7.10
CA SER A 92 -4.82 -7.44 7.94
C SER A 92 -6.12 -8.10 8.40
N LEU A 93 -7.24 -7.37 8.37
CA LEU A 93 -8.57 -7.85 8.76
C LEU A 93 -9.37 -8.41 7.57
N ALA A 94 -9.04 -8.00 6.34
CA ALA A 94 -9.67 -8.45 5.10
C ALA A 94 -9.05 -9.78 4.61
#